data_AF-X1N9Q8-F1
#
_entry.id   AF-X1N9Q8-F1
#
_cell.length_a   1.000
_cell.length_b   1.000
_cell.length_c   1.000
_cell.angle_alpha   90.00
_cell.angle_beta   90.00
_cell.angle_gamma   90.00
#
_symmetry.space_group_name_H-M   'P 1'
#
loop_
_entity.id
_entity.type
_entity.pdbx_description
1 polymer ?
#
loop_
_entity_poly.entity_id
_entity_poly.type
_entity_poly.pdbx_seq_one_letter_code
_entity_poly.pdbx_strand_id
1 'polypeptide(L)'
;GIGYTTTIIYFDPARGGGGDAGGFGGDPDFFAAPNPDSYVGDHSAMRLTDDQDVTIKMDYLLPTDYLLASWQVDTLIIPGGTGDMRIGITTDYGKICAGEQYDTHDEVQVAGEVAVTSGEIECVTLTNSITAAAALDLVGMSFTRYGSHIDDTVDADCYFIGVVIRRP
;
A
#
# COMPACT_ATOMS: atom_id res chain seq x y z
N GLY A 1 3.41 -23.39 13.09
CA GLY A 1 2.13 -22.67 12.99
C GLY A 1 2.39 -21.41 12.23
N ILE A 2 1.65 -21.17 11.14
CA ILE A 2 1.80 -19.97 10.34
C ILE A 2 1.21 -18.82 11.16
N GLY A 3 2.08 -17.95 11.68
CA GLY A 3 1.66 -16.77 12.42
C GLY A 3 1.51 -15.63 11.42
N TYR A 4 0.29 -15.13 11.26
CA TYR A 4 0.02 -13.91 10.53
C TYR A 4 -0.13 -12.79 11.56
N THR A 5 0.69 -11.75 11.47
CA THR A 5 0.35 -10.47 12.09
C THR A 5 -0.22 -9.62 10.97
N THR A 6 -1.51 -9.80 10.72
CA THR A 6 -2.24 -8.91 9.83
C THR A 6 -2.39 -7.57 10.54
N THR A 7 -1.45 -6.66 10.31
CA THR A 7 -1.68 -5.24 10.59
C THR A 7 -2.55 -4.70 9.47
N ILE A 8 -3.86 -5.03 9.49
CA ILE A 8 -4.84 -4.20 8.80
C ILE A 8 -4.86 -2.90 9.60
N ILE A 9 -4.26 -1.85 9.03
CA ILE A 9 -4.40 -0.52 9.58
C ILE A 9 -5.87 -0.14 9.36
N TYR A 10 -6.65 -0.18 10.44
CA TYR A 10 -7.98 0.39 10.47
C TYR A 10 -7.83 1.91 10.40
N PHE A 11 -8.11 2.49 9.24
CA PHE A 11 -8.30 3.92 9.12
C PHE A 11 -9.66 4.28 9.74
N ASP A 12 -9.66 5.09 10.80
CA ASP A 12 -10.87 5.52 11.50
C ASP A 12 -11.67 6.50 10.61
N PRO A 13 -12.83 6.11 10.06
CA PRO A 13 -13.66 7.01 9.26
C PRO A 13 -14.28 8.15 10.08
N ALA A 14 -14.21 8.12 11.44
CA ALA A 14 -14.72 9.21 12.27
C ALA A 14 -13.89 10.51 12.17
N ARG A 15 -12.74 10.48 11.48
CA ARG A 15 -12.01 11.70 11.07
C ARG A 15 -12.32 12.17 9.64
N GLY A 16 -13.02 11.36 8.85
CA GLY A 16 -13.44 11.68 7.49
C GLY A 16 -14.95 11.81 7.42
N GLY A 17 -15.49 12.96 7.79
CA GLY A 17 -16.93 13.17 7.65
C GLY A 17 -17.45 14.47 8.24
N GLY A 18 -17.35 15.56 7.46
CA GLY A 18 -18.34 16.64 7.51
C GLY A 18 -17.83 17.98 7.99
N GLY A 19 -17.45 18.82 7.03
CA GLY A 19 -17.26 20.25 7.25
C GLY A 19 -16.88 20.95 5.96
N ASP A 20 -17.85 21.15 5.06
CA ASP A 20 -17.72 22.09 3.95
C ASP A 20 -17.17 23.43 4.45
N ALA A 21 -16.03 23.86 3.89
CA ALA A 21 -15.83 25.17 3.27
C ALA A 21 -14.34 25.50 3.16
N GLY A 22 -13.80 25.34 1.95
CA GLY A 22 -12.71 26.18 1.46
C GLY A 22 -11.29 25.67 1.69
N GLY A 23 -10.70 25.16 0.61
CA GLY A 23 -9.27 25.32 0.32
C GLY A 23 -8.35 24.32 1.01
N PHE A 24 -7.51 23.70 0.16
CA PHE A 24 -6.37 22.82 0.45
C PHE A 24 -6.69 21.33 0.63
N GLY A 25 -6.35 20.56 -0.42
CA GLY A 25 -5.99 19.14 -0.40
C GLY A 25 -7.02 18.19 0.18
N GLY A 26 -7.95 17.71 -0.66
CA GLY A 26 -8.95 16.73 -0.26
C GLY A 26 -8.32 15.52 0.43
N ASP A 27 -8.87 15.16 1.57
CA ASP A 27 -8.65 13.86 2.21
C ASP A 27 -8.81 12.73 1.17
N PRO A 28 -8.09 11.61 1.29
CA PRO A 28 -8.27 10.49 0.37
C PRO A 28 -9.73 10.04 0.41
N ASP A 29 -10.45 10.20 -0.70
CA ASP A 29 -11.80 9.65 -0.86
C ASP A 29 -11.71 8.12 -0.68
N PHE A 30 -12.47 7.58 0.28
CA PHE A 30 -12.56 6.15 0.49
C PHE A 30 -13.63 5.56 -0.43
N PHE A 31 -13.28 4.45 -1.09
CA PHE A 31 -14.17 3.76 -2.01
C PHE A 31 -14.45 2.34 -1.50
N ALA A 32 -15.69 1.90 -1.68
CA ALA A 32 -16.05 0.50 -1.55
C ALA A 32 -15.42 -0.26 -2.72
N ALA A 33 -14.38 -1.04 -2.45
CA ALA A 33 -13.79 -1.93 -3.45
C ALA A 33 -14.63 -3.22 -3.54
N PRO A 34 -15.00 -3.66 -4.75
CA PRO A 34 -15.73 -4.90 -4.93
C PRO A 34 -14.93 -6.06 -4.34
N ASN A 35 -15.57 -6.87 -3.50
CA ASN A 35 -14.95 -8.10 -3.03
C ASN A 35 -14.85 -9.12 -4.20
N PRO A 36 -13.65 -9.69 -4.45
CA PRO A 36 -13.44 -10.77 -5.42
C PRO A 36 -14.46 -11.91 -5.33
N ASP A 37 -14.81 -12.29 -4.09
CA ASP A 37 -15.66 -13.44 -3.80
C ASP A 37 -17.14 -13.08 -3.67
N SER A 38 -17.54 -11.80 -3.77
CA SER A 38 -18.94 -11.30 -3.73
C SER A 38 -19.80 -11.65 -2.48
N TYR A 39 -19.31 -12.50 -1.58
CA TYR A 39 -20.07 -13.04 -0.44
C TYR A 39 -19.80 -12.36 0.91
N VAL A 40 -18.81 -11.45 1.02
CA VAL A 40 -18.40 -10.84 2.30
C VAL A 40 -18.08 -9.34 2.15
N GLY A 41 -19.10 -8.47 2.19
CA GLY A 41 -18.93 -7.00 2.27
C GLY A 41 -18.05 -6.35 1.20
N ASP A 42 -17.81 -5.04 1.31
CA ASP A 42 -16.84 -4.31 0.50
C ASP A 42 -15.61 -3.97 1.35
N HIS A 43 -14.43 -3.93 0.73
CA HIS A 43 -13.22 -3.45 1.42
C HIS A 43 -13.17 -1.92 1.37
N SER A 44 -12.87 -1.27 2.50
CA SER A 44 -12.45 0.14 2.47
C SER A 44 -11.14 0.23 1.72
N ALA A 45 -11.13 0.96 0.61
CA ALA A 45 -9.94 1.10 -0.23
C ALA A 45 -9.73 2.54 -0.68
N MET A 46 -8.49 2.82 -1.07
CA MET A 46 -8.14 4.04 -1.78
C MET A 46 -8.10 3.73 -3.28
N ARG A 47 -8.80 4.54 -4.07
CA ARG A 47 -8.91 4.34 -5.51
C ARG A 47 -7.67 4.82 -6.23
N LEU A 48 -7.16 3.96 -7.11
CA LEU A 48 -6.08 4.22 -8.06
C LEU A 48 -6.72 4.43 -9.43
N THR A 49 -7.10 5.68 -9.71
CA THR A 49 -7.84 6.07 -10.91
C THR A 49 -7.11 5.68 -12.18
N ASP A 50 -7.86 5.17 -13.16
CA ASP A 50 -7.36 4.89 -14.50
C ASP A 50 -6.81 6.13 -15.21
N ASP A 51 -5.84 5.94 -16.12
CA ASP A 51 -5.16 6.99 -16.88
C ASP A 51 -4.51 8.11 -16.02
N GLN A 52 -4.36 7.90 -14.71
CA GLN A 52 -3.85 8.91 -13.77
C GLN A 52 -2.78 8.37 -12.84
N ASP A 53 -1.80 9.22 -12.58
CA ASP A 53 -0.79 8.95 -11.56
C ASP A 53 -1.41 9.22 -10.18
N VAL A 54 -1.62 8.15 -9.41
CA VAL A 54 -2.21 8.24 -8.07
C VAL A 54 -1.21 7.75 -7.05
N THR A 55 -0.92 8.60 -6.07
CA THR A 55 -0.02 8.27 -4.96
C THR A 55 -0.79 8.16 -3.65
N ILE A 56 -0.58 7.04 -2.98
CA ILE A 56 -1.11 6.70 -1.67
C ILE A 56 0.03 6.70 -0.67
N LYS A 57 -0.20 7.25 0.53
CA LYS A 57 0.79 7.27 1.61
C LYS A 57 0.25 6.58 2.85
N MET A 58 1.09 5.80 3.53
CA MET A 58 0.78 5.19 4.83
C MET A 58 2.04 4.89 5.62
N ASP A 59 1.87 4.60 6.90
CA ASP A 59 2.91 4.19 7.82
C ASP A 59 2.59 2.83 8.44
N TYR A 60 3.58 1.96 8.60
CA TYR A 60 3.42 0.68 9.28
C TYR A 60 4.64 0.36 10.14
N LEU A 61 4.41 -0.38 11.24
CA LEU A 61 5.45 -0.78 12.16
C LEU A 61 5.93 -2.21 11.86
N LEU A 62 7.25 -2.39 11.71
CA LEU A 62 7.82 -3.73 11.55
C LEU A 62 7.79 -4.53 12.86
N PRO A 63 7.48 -5.85 12.81
CA PRO A 63 7.44 -6.70 14.00
C PRO A 63 8.78 -6.74 14.76
N THR A 64 8.71 -7.05 16.06
CA THR A 64 9.88 -7.16 16.94
C THR A 64 10.89 -8.23 16.52
N ASP A 65 10.47 -9.22 15.72
CA ASP A 65 11.31 -10.30 15.22
C ASP A 65 11.50 -10.26 13.69
N TYR A 66 11.29 -9.09 13.07
CA TYR A 66 11.42 -8.89 11.62
C TYR A 66 12.75 -9.42 11.05
N LEU A 67 13.88 -9.16 11.73
CA LEU A 67 15.20 -9.60 11.28
C LEU A 67 15.52 -11.08 11.58
N LEU A 68 14.74 -11.71 12.46
CA LEU A 68 15.00 -13.09 12.92
C LEU A 68 14.20 -14.12 12.13
N ALA A 69 13.19 -13.68 11.39
CA ALA A 69 12.37 -14.53 10.55
C ALA A 69 12.36 -13.97 9.14
N SER A 70 12.21 -14.84 8.13
CA SER A 70 12.07 -14.47 6.72
C SER A 70 10.69 -13.85 6.49
N TRP A 71 10.43 -12.67 7.06
CA TRP A 71 9.19 -11.93 6.87
C TRP A 71 9.12 -11.37 5.45
N GLN A 72 7.90 -11.33 4.92
CA GLN A 72 7.55 -10.72 3.64
C GLN A 72 6.58 -9.56 3.91
N VAL A 73 6.82 -8.43 3.26
CA VAL A 73 5.92 -7.28 3.29
C VAL A 73 5.38 -7.10 1.88
N ASP A 74 4.05 -7.08 1.75
CA ASP A 74 3.36 -6.91 0.48
C ASP A 74 2.32 -5.79 0.58
N THR A 75 2.11 -5.06 -0.51
CA THR A 75 0.88 -4.26 -0.67
C THR A 75 -0.24 -5.13 -1.23
N LEU A 76 -1.47 -4.80 -0.87
CA LEU A 76 -2.68 -5.48 -1.33
C LEU A 76 -3.47 -4.56 -2.25
N ILE A 77 -3.73 -5.05 -3.47
CA ILE A 77 -4.44 -4.31 -4.51
C ILE A 77 -5.57 -5.20 -5.05
N ILE A 78 -6.73 -4.62 -5.32
CA ILE A 78 -7.76 -5.22 -6.18
C ILE A 78 -7.74 -4.47 -7.52
N PRO A 79 -7.29 -5.10 -8.60
CA PRO A 79 -7.35 -4.52 -9.94
C PRO A 79 -8.79 -4.52 -10.47
N GLY A 80 -9.24 -3.41 -11.07
CA GLY A 80 -10.49 -3.39 -11.82
C GLY A 80 -10.37 -4.03 -13.20
N GLY A 81 -9.15 -4.11 -13.74
CA GLY A 81 -8.84 -4.65 -15.07
C GLY A 81 -7.64 -5.60 -15.04
N THR A 82 -7.48 -6.39 -16.10
CA THR A 82 -6.33 -7.28 -16.29
C THR A 82 -5.30 -6.61 -17.19
N GLY A 83 -4.02 -6.68 -16.83
CA GLY A 83 -2.93 -6.07 -17.59
C GLY A 83 -1.65 -5.96 -16.78
N ASP A 84 -0.71 -5.16 -17.28
CA ASP A 84 0.50 -4.80 -16.55
C ASP A 84 0.29 -3.45 -15.87
N MET A 85 0.29 -3.44 -14.53
CA MET A 85 0.18 -2.22 -13.73
C MET A 85 1.57 -1.63 -13.50
N ARG A 86 1.75 -0.35 -13.84
CA ARG A 86 3.01 0.35 -13.62
C ARG A 86 2.98 0.98 -12.22
N ILE A 87 3.91 0.56 -11.36
CA ILE A 87 3.92 1.00 -9.95
C ILE A 87 5.28 1.52 -9.53
N GLY A 88 5.31 2.43 -8.56
CA GLY A 88 6.50 2.89 -7.86
C GLY A 88 6.29 2.86 -6.37
N ILE A 89 7.31 2.47 -5.62
CA ILE A 89 7.28 2.47 -4.16
C ILE A 89 8.49 3.24 -3.65
N THR A 90 8.24 4.20 -2.76
CA THR A 90 9.28 4.87 -1.98
C THR A 90 8.98 4.68 -0.50
N THR A 91 10.02 4.58 0.30
CA THR A 91 9.90 4.25 1.72
C THR A 91 10.94 4.99 2.52
N ASP A 92 10.48 5.67 3.57
CA ASP A 92 11.30 6.32 4.57
C ASP A 92 11.16 5.56 5.89
N TYR A 93 12.24 5.27 6.59
CA TYR A 93 12.14 4.56 7.86
C TYR A 93 13.20 4.92 8.90
N GLY A 94 12.82 4.68 10.16
CA GLY A 94 13.68 4.81 11.34
C GLY A 94 12.95 4.45 12.64
N LYS A 95 13.70 4.42 13.75
CA LYS A 95 13.17 4.03 15.07
C LYS A 95 12.62 5.21 15.86
N ILE A 96 11.30 5.32 15.90
CA ILE A 96 10.56 6.35 16.67
C ILE A 96 11.08 6.47 18.11
N CYS A 97 11.41 5.35 18.75
CA CYS A 97 11.72 5.28 20.19
C CYS A 97 13.22 5.14 20.50
N ALA A 98 14.11 5.13 19.51
CA ALA A 98 15.54 4.87 19.73
C ALA A 98 16.47 6.03 19.36
N GLY A 99 15.93 7.24 19.15
CA GLY A 99 16.72 8.44 18.83
C GLY A 99 17.22 8.50 17.38
N GLU A 100 16.70 7.63 16.51
CA GLU A 100 16.90 7.65 15.07
C GLU A 100 15.81 8.48 14.40
N GLN A 101 16.17 9.28 13.40
CA GLN A 101 15.19 10.09 12.67
C GLN A 101 14.35 9.19 11.76
N TYR A 102 13.09 9.53 11.57
CA TYR A 102 12.11 8.73 10.82
C TYR A 102 12.42 8.59 9.31
N ASP A 103 13.35 9.39 8.79
CA ASP A 103 13.83 9.46 7.41
C ASP A 103 15.34 9.22 7.33
N THR A 104 15.91 8.52 8.34
CA THR A 104 17.35 8.19 8.36
C THR A 104 17.72 7.31 7.16
N HIS A 105 16.77 6.49 6.72
CA HIS A 105 16.88 5.65 5.54
C HIS A 105 15.76 6.01 4.56
N ASP A 106 16.13 6.13 3.29
CA ASP A 106 15.21 6.27 2.15
C ASP A 106 15.58 5.18 1.14
N GLU A 107 14.59 4.39 0.75
CA GLU A 107 14.70 3.40 -0.30
C GLU A 107 13.64 3.63 -1.37
N VAL A 108 14.06 3.48 -2.62
CA VAL A 108 13.20 3.62 -3.79
C VAL A 108 13.23 2.34 -4.58
N GLN A 109 12.07 1.70 -4.70
CA GLN A 109 11.85 0.70 -5.74
C GLN A 109 11.42 1.43 -7.00
N VAL A 110 12.37 1.51 -7.94
CA VAL A 110 12.17 2.10 -9.27
C VAL A 110 10.93 1.50 -9.92
N ALA A 111 10.21 2.33 -10.66
CA ALA A 111 8.98 1.95 -11.31
C ALA A 111 9.12 0.62 -12.05
N GLY A 112 8.28 -0.35 -11.69
CA GLY A 112 8.23 -1.68 -12.28
C GLY A 112 6.82 -1.99 -12.78
N GLU A 113 6.71 -3.03 -13.59
CA GLU A 113 5.42 -3.60 -14.00
C GLU A 113 5.09 -4.81 -13.12
N VAL A 114 3.82 -4.89 -12.73
CA VAL A 114 3.23 -6.06 -12.09
C VAL A 114 2.07 -6.51 -12.96
N ALA A 115 2.13 -7.73 -13.46
CA ALA A 115 0.99 -8.35 -14.13
C ALA A 115 -0.11 -8.60 -13.08
N VAL A 116 -1.32 -8.11 -13.36
CA VAL A 116 -2.47 -8.18 -12.46
C VAL A 116 -3.70 -8.74 -13.15
N THR A 117 -4.56 -9.42 -12.40
CA THR A 117 -5.83 -9.97 -12.88
C THR A 117 -7.03 -9.24 -12.31
N SER A 118 -7.97 -8.85 -13.18
CA SER A 118 -9.21 -8.18 -12.79
C SER A 118 -9.97 -8.97 -11.72
N GLY A 119 -10.35 -8.28 -10.65
CA GLY A 119 -11.18 -8.83 -9.59
C GLY A 119 -10.48 -9.81 -8.64
N GLU A 120 -9.16 -10.00 -8.74
CA GLU A 120 -8.39 -10.82 -7.80
C GLU A 120 -7.61 -9.94 -6.82
N ILE A 121 -7.32 -10.42 -5.60
CA ILE A 121 -6.40 -9.71 -4.70
C ILE A 121 -4.98 -10.04 -5.14
N GLU A 122 -4.27 -9.00 -5.56
CA GLU A 122 -2.87 -9.06 -5.95
C GLU A 122 -1.96 -8.62 -4.80
N CYS A 123 -0.90 -9.39 -4.56
CA CYS A 123 0.13 -9.08 -3.57
C CYS A 123 1.38 -8.59 -4.28
N VAL A 124 1.74 -7.32 -4.07
CA VAL A 124 2.98 -6.76 -4.60
C VAL A 124 4.03 -6.73 -3.51
N THR A 125 5.11 -7.48 -3.71
CA THR A 125 6.17 -7.61 -2.71
C THR A 125 7.10 -6.40 -2.68
N LEU A 126 7.39 -5.93 -1.47
CA LEU A 126 8.22 -4.75 -1.17
C LEU A 126 9.69 -5.08 -0.89
N THR A 127 10.20 -6.26 -1.27
CA THR A 127 11.52 -6.76 -0.79
C THR A 127 12.67 -5.79 -1.04
N ASN A 128 12.62 -4.99 -2.12
CA ASN A 128 13.67 -4.02 -2.45
C ASN A 128 13.45 -2.61 -1.87
N SER A 129 12.34 -2.38 -1.16
CA SER A 129 12.00 -1.09 -0.55
C SER A 129 12.26 -1.05 0.96
N ILE A 130 12.65 -2.16 1.59
CA ILE A 130 12.88 -2.18 3.05
C ILE A 130 14.12 -3.02 3.40
N THR A 131 15.14 -3.00 2.54
CA THR A 131 16.30 -3.89 2.64
C THR A 131 17.16 -3.65 3.87
N ALA A 132 17.33 -2.39 4.30
CA ALA A 132 18.08 -2.06 5.51
C ALA A 132 17.20 -1.86 6.75
N ALA A 133 15.88 -2.05 6.63
CA ALA A 133 14.94 -1.89 7.73
C ALA A 133 15.13 -2.95 8.81
N ALA A 134 14.97 -2.53 10.06
CA ALA A 134 15.12 -3.35 11.25
C ALA A 134 13.78 -3.59 11.96
N ALA A 135 13.79 -4.52 12.91
CA ALA A 135 12.66 -4.73 13.79
C ALA A 135 12.30 -3.44 14.55
N LEU A 136 11.00 -3.16 14.67
CA LEU A 136 10.43 -1.95 15.27
C LEU A 136 10.68 -0.62 14.54
N ASP A 137 11.23 -0.65 13.33
CA ASP A 137 11.25 0.55 12.50
C ASP A 137 9.81 0.92 12.11
N LEU A 138 9.51 2.21 12.20
CA LEU A 138 8.31 2.75 11.56
C LEU A 138 8.68 3.06 10.12
N VAL A 139 7.94 2.46 9.20
CA VAL A 139 8.14 2.62 7.77
C VAL A 139 7.02 3.47 7.21
N GLY A 140 7.37 4.67 6.76
CA GLY A 140 6.54 5.45 5.86
C GLY A 140 6.68 4.92 4.45
N MET A 141 5.57 4.75 3.75
CA MET A 141 5.54 4.26 2.38
C MET A 141 4.68 5.19 1.52
N SER A 142 5.20 5.54 0.34
CA SER A 142 4.41 6.06 -0.76
C SER A 142 4.31 4.99 -1.84
N PHE A 143 3.09 4.59 -2.18
CA PHE A 143 2.77 3.73 -3.30
C PHE A 143 2.18 4.59 -4.41
N THR A 144 2.75 4.54 -5.61
CA THR A 144 2.24 5.25 -6.79
C THR A 144 1.85 4.25 -7.86
N ARG A 145 0.61 4.31 -8.33
CA ARG A 145 0.25 3.77 -9.65
C ARG A 145 0.54 4.85 -10.68
N TYR A 146 1.28 4.53 -11.73
CA TYR A 146 1.57 5.43 -12.85
C TYR A 146 0.58 5.16 -14.00
N GLY A 147 -0.72 5.36 -13.74
CA GLY A 147 -1.78 5.03 -14.70
C GLY A 147 -1.70 5.84 -16.00
N SER A 148 -1.03 6.99 -15.99
CA SER A 148 -0.84 7.79 -17.22
C SER A 148 0.31 7.30 -18.11
N HIS A 149 1.08 6.29 -17.66
CA HIS A 149 2.23 5.76 -18.36
C HIS A 149 1.82 4.78 -19.46
N ILE A 150 2.50 4.81 -20.61
CA ILE A 150 2.17 3.94 -21.77
C ILE A 150 2.32 2.44 -21.50
N ASP A 151 3.13 2.10 -20.51
CA ASP A 151 3.37 0.72 -20.07
C ASP A 151 2.40 0.28 -18.94
N ASP A 152 1.53 1.16 -18.42
CA ASP A 152 0.37 0.74 -17.63
C ASP A 152 -0.74 0.35 -18.61
N THR A 153 -1.01 -0.95 -18.72
CA THR A 153 -2.01 -1.47 -19.67
C THR A 153 -3.34 -1.80 -19.00
N VAL A 154 -3.52 -1.43 -17.73
CA VAL A 154 -4.73 -1.71 -16.97
C VAL A 154 -5.76 -0.61 -17.24
N ASP A 155 -6.63 -0.83 -18.21
CA ASP A 155 -7.71 0.10 -18.63
C ASP A 155 -8.91 0.05 -17.65
N ALA A 156 -8.66 0.31 -16.37
CA ALA A 156 -9.66 0.36 -15.30
C ALA A 156 -9.12 0.96 -13.98
N ASP A 157 -10.02 1.49 -13.16
CA ASP A 157 -9.73 1.87 -11.78
C ASP A 157 -9.28 0.65 -10.97
N CYS A 158 -8.24 0.82 -10.15
CA CYS A 158 -7.78 -0.20 -9.20
C CYS A 158 -7.96 0.30 -7.77
N TYR A 159 -7.81 -0.60 -6.79
CA TYR A 159 -8.10 -0.29 -5.40
C TYR A 159 -6.98 -0.76 -4.49
N PHE A 160 -6.32 0.18 -3.82
CA PHE A 160 -5.33 -0.10 -2.80
C PHE A 160 -6.03 -0.35 -1.46
N ILE A 161 -5.80 -1.51 -0.83
CA ILE A 161 -6.45 -1.88 0.44
C ILE A 161 -5.53 -1.68 1.64
N GLY A 162 -4.24 -1.97 1.49
CA GLY A 162 -3.34 -1.96 2.64
C GLY A 162 -1.98 -2.58 2.39
N VAL A 163 -1.24 -2.73 3.49
CA VAL A 163 0.00 -3.50 3.56
C VAL A 163 -0.21 -4.70 4.47
N VAL A 164 0.34 -5.84 4.09
CA VAL A 164 0.39 -7.04 4.92
C VAL A 164 1.83 -7.43 5.21
N ILE A 165 2.10 -7.79 6.46
CA ILE A 165 3.39 -8.32 6.90
C ILE A 165 3.14 -9.78 7.29
N ARG A 166 3.72 -10.72 6.54
CA ARG A 166 3.45 -12.15 6.70
C ARG A 166 4.72 -12.99 6.70
N ARG A 167 4.64 -14.18 7.28
CA ARG A 167 5.66 -15.21 7.14
C ARG A 167 5.27 -16.15 5.99
N PRO A 168 6.20 -16.55 5.12
CA PRO A 168 5.99 -17.62 4.16
C PRO A 168 5.78 -18.97 4.85
#